data_AF-A0A0D5ZCL1-F1
#
_entry.id   AF-A0A0D5ZCL1-F1
#
_cell.length_a   1.000
_cell.length_b   1.000
_cell.length_c   1.000
_cell.angle_alpha   90.00
_cell.angle_beta   90.00
_cell.angle_gamma   90.00
#
_symmetry.space_group_name_H-M   'P 1'
#
loop_
_entity.id
_entity.type
_entity.pdbx_description
1 polymer ?
#
loop_
_entity_poly.entity_id
_entity_poly.type
_entity_poly.pdbx_seq_one_letter_code
_entity_poly.pdbx_strand_id
1 'polypeptide(L)'
;MWFWFFIFVSVFLLLSPSIWCVTKENKSVITFWQLGKIAYFFVLALLFGYFVLKDHTYSALFSTILIPYGIWLCVETSYLFSSSKWGLFIPIALVWIYMTMIFPLIIRQDLYSLVQAVATGESKQVVNPTNVSQLKKITGKVLRVGTVQMGDAPIVQVILENSNKVFNLNPKKAIFASFIKEGDMLNLSFVDTKEANVTVEKMTNQTIHR
;
A
#
# COMPACT_ATOMS: atom_id res chain seq x y z
N MET A 1 -10.59 0.52 19.98
CA MET A 1 -10.71 1.15 18.66
C MET A 1 -11.63 2.37 18.68
N TRP A 2 -12.85 2.26 19.22
CA TRP A 2 -13.83 3.36 19.31
C TRP A 2 -13.33 4.62 20.05
N PHE A 3 -12.52 4.48 21.10
CA PHE A 3 -11.95 5.61 21.84
C PHE A 3 -11.15 6.58 20.94
N TRP A 4 -10.28 6.05 20.09
CA TRP A 4 -9.48 6.86 19.16
C TRP A 4 -10.33 7.51 18.07
N PHE A 5 -11.41 6.83 17.65
CA PHE A 5 -12.39 7.42 16.75
C PHE A 5 -13.07 8.65 17.36
N PHE A 6 -13.46 8.58 18.64
CA PHE A 6 -14.05 9.73 19.33
C PHE A 6 -13.06 10.89 19.47
N ILE A 7 -11.81 10.61 19.83
CA ILE A 7 -10.75 11.64 19.89
C ILE A 7 -10.59 12.29 18.51
N PHE A 8 -10.52 11.49 17.45
CA PHE A 8 -10.34 11.97 16.09
C PHE A 8 -11.52 12.85 15.65
N VAL A 9 -12.76 12.40 15.84
CA VAL A 9 -13.97 13.18 15.53
C VAL A 9 -14.00 14.49 16.32
N SER A 10 -13.57 14.46 17.58
CA SER A 10 -13.53 15.64 18.45
C SER A 10 -12.51 16.67 17.96
N VAL A 11 -11.30 16.23 17.61
CA VAL A 11 -10.26 17.08 17.02
C VAL A 11 -10.71 17.64 15.66
N PHE A 12 -11.38 16.82 14.85
CA PHE A 12 -11.86 17.22 13.52
C PHE A 12 -13.03 18.20 13.57
N LEU A 13 -13.88 18.10 14.59
CA LEU A 13 -14.88 19.11 14.90
C LEU A 13 -14.18 20.41 15.31
N LEU A 14 -13.24 20.35 16.26
CA LEU A 14 -12.49 21.53 16.72
C LEU A 14 -11.73 22.24 15.60
N LEU A 15 -11.25 21.53 14.58
CA LEU A 15 -10.58 22.14 13.43
C LEU A 15 -11.53 22.82 12.42
N SER A 16 -12.84 22.65 12.56
CA SER A 16 -13.82 23.18 11.61
C SER A 16 -13.92 24.71 11.75
N PRO A 17 -13.55 25.51 10.74
CA PRO A 17 -13.57 26.97 10.85
C PRO A 17 -14.98 27.52 11.09
N SER A 18 -16.04 26.76 10.73
CA SER A 18 -17.42 27.13 11.04
C SER A 18 -17.72 27.23 12.54
N ILE A 19 -16.98 26.54 13.43
CA ILE A 19 -17.15 26.70 14.89
C ILE A 19 -16.64 28.06 15.36
N TRP A 20 -15.59 28.57 14.72
CA TRP A 20 -14.80 29.70 15.23
C TRP A 20 -15.35 31.04 14.72
N CYS A 21 -15.92 31.05 13.51
CA CYS A 21 -16.39 32.27 12.85
C CYS A 21 -17.91 32.50 12.97
N VAL A 22 -18.60 31.89 13.95
CA VAL A 22 -20.05 32.05 14.12
C VAL A 22 -20.41 33.50 14.48
N THR A 23 -20.87 34.25 13.48
CA THR A 23 -21.58 35.51 13.70
C THR A 23 -22.97 35.20 14.30
N LYS A 24 -23.42 36.01 15.25
CA LYS A 24 -24.58 35.76 16.14
C LYS A 24 -25.90 35.47 15.41
N GLU A 25 -25.99 35.85 14.14
CA GLU A 25 -27.22 35.90 13.33
C GLU A 25 -27.61 34.56 12.68
N ASN A 26 -26.71 33.57 12.59
CA ASN A 26 -26.97 32.33 11.84
C ASN A 26 -26.62 31.02 12.59
N LYS A 27 -26.76 31.05 13.92
CA LYS A 27 -26.39 29.92 14.80
C LYS A 27 -27.12 28.61 14.47
N SER A 28 -28.41 28.64 14.15
CA SER A 28 -29.21 27.42 13.92
C SER A 28 -28.73 26.65 12.69
N VAL A 29 -28.49 27.34 11.57
CA VAL A 29 -28.03 26.74 10.31
C VAL A 29 -26.66 26.10 10.47
N ILE A 30 -25.74 26.77 11.19
CA ILE A 30 -24.39 26.25 11.43
C ILE A 30 -24.43 25.00 12.33
N THR A 31 -25.26 25.03 13.37
CA THR A 31 -25.40 23.89 14.30
C THR A 31 -25.96 22.66 13.57
N PHE A 32 -26.94 22.87 12.68
CA PHE A 32 -27.50 21.81 11.83
C PHE A 32 -26.45 21.22 10.88
N TRP A 33 -25.65 22.07 10.23
CA TRP A 33 -24.55 21.63 9.36
C TRP A 33 -23.50 20.80 10.12
N GLN A 34 -23.18 21.16 11.36
CA GLN A 34 -22.23 20.40 12.17
C GLN A 34 -22.78 19.04 12.59
N LEU A 35 -24.06 18.97 12.96
CA LEU A 35 -24.73 17.70 13.24
C LEU A 35 -24.73 16.78 12.00
N GLY A 36 -25.02 17.35 10.82
CA GLY A 36 -24.93 16.62 9.55
C GLY A 36 -23.52 16.09 9.27
N LYS A 37 -22.48 16.89 9.55
CA LYS A 37 -21.07 16.48 9.40
C LYS A 37 -20.73 15.30 10.32
N ILE A 38 -21.11 15.37 11.60
CA ILE A 38 -20.87 14.27 12.56
C ILE A 38 -21.58 13.00 12.10
N ALA A 39 -22.85 13.11 11.71
CA ALA A 39 -23.63 11.97 11.23
C ALA A 39 -23.01 11.35 9.97
N TYR A 40 -22.57 12.18 9.01
CA TYR A 40 -21.89 11.72 7.79
C TYR A 40 -20.61 10.95 8.11
N PHE A 41 -19.71 11.51 8.93
CA PHE A 41 -18.46 10.82 9.31
C PHE A 41 -18.71 9.57 10.15
N PHE A 42 -19.76 9.55 10.96
CA PHE A 42 -20.17 8.36 11.71
C PHE A 42 -20.64 7.24 10.78
N VAL A 43 -21.49 7.54 9.79
CA VAL A 43 -21.93 6.57 8.78
C VAL A 43 -20.74 6.08 7.95
N LEU A 44 -19.84 6.98 7.55
CA LEU A 44 -18.66 6.63 6.79
C LEU A 44 -17.74 5.70 7.61
N ALA A 45 -17.52 6.00 8.89
CA ALA A 45 -16.76 5.15 9.79
C ALA A 45 -17.41 3.77 9.99
N LEU A 46 -18.74 3.70 10.09
CA LEU A 46 -19.47 2.43 10.16
C LEU A 46 -19.33 1.62 8.87
N LEU A 47 -19.54 2.25 7.70
CA LEU A 47 -19.42 1.57 6.41
C LEU A 47 -18.00 1.04 6.19
N PHE A 48 -16.97 1.83 6.46
CA PHE A 48 -15.59 1.39 6.29
C PHE A 48 -15.17 0.37 7.35
N GLY A 49 -15.55 0.58 8.61
CA GLY A 49 -15.29 -0.34 9.71
C GLY A 49 -15.98 -1.69 9.54
N TYR A 50 -17.13 -1.72 8.86
CA TYR A 50 -17.92 -2.94 8.64
C TYR A 50 -17.58 -3.66 7.32
N PHE A 51 -17.40 -2.94 6.21
CA PHE A 51 -17.26 -3.54 4.88
C PHE A 51 -15.83 -3.59 4.33
N VAL A 52 -14.95 -2.65 4.71
CA VAL A 52 -13.70 -2.40 3.94
C VAL A 52 -12.44 -2.83 4.67
N LEU A 53 -12.39 -2.75 6.00
CA LEU A 53 -11.17 -3.09 6.75
C LEU A 53 -11.22 -4.52 7.29
N LYS A 54 -10.82 -5.49 6.46
CA LYS A 54 -10.44 -6.84 6.93
C LYS A 54 -9.13 -6.81 7.73
N ASP A 55 -8.29 -5.80 7.49
CA ASP A 55 -7.09 -5.49 8.27
C ASP A 55 -7.28 -4.14 8.99
N HIS A 56 -7.45 -4.18 10.31
CA HIS A 56 -7.71 -2.99 11.15
C HIS A 56 -6.45 -2.15 11.41
N THR A 57 -5.73 -1.73 10.36
CA THR A 57 -4.55 -0.89 10.51
C THR A 57 -4.95 0.59 10.59
N TYR A 58 -4.55 1.27 11.67
CA TYR A 58 -4.86 2.70 11.89
C TYR A 58 -4.48 3.61 10.72
N SER A 59 -3.40 3.26 10.02
CA SER A 59 -2.92 3.99 8.83
C SER A 59 -3.94 3.99 7.69
N ALA A 60 -4.57 2.83 7.41
CA ALA A 60 -5.56 2.71 6.34
C ALA A 60 -6.85 3.48 6.67
N LEU A 61 -7.25 3.48 7.93
CA LEU A 61 -8.41 4.24 8.40
C LEU A 61 -8.15 5.75 8.27
N PHE A 62 -6.94 6.19 8.63
CA PHE A 62 -6.53 7.58 8.52
C PHE A 62 -6.49 8.06 7.07
N SER A 63 -5.82 7.33 6.16
CA SER A 63 -5.74 7.73 4.75
C SER A 63 -7.12 7.83 4.08
N THR A 64 -8.02 6.91 4.43
CA THR A 64 -9.35 6.83 3.83
C THR A 64 -10.28 7.95 4.29
N ILE A 65 -10.20 8.36 5.57
CA ILE A 65 -11.04 9.46 6.10
C ILE A 65 -10.44 10.83 5.77
N LEU A 66 -9.11 10.94 5.65
CA LEU A 66 -8.43 12.22 5.48
C LEU A 66 -8.79 12.90 4.15
N ILE A 67 -8.89 12.15 3.05
CA ILE A 67 -9.22 12.69 1.72
C ILE A 67 -10.62 13.32 1.68
N PRO A 68 -11.72 12.60 2.01
CA PRO A 68 -13.06 13.19 2.00
C PRO A 68 -13.18 14.35 2.99
N TYR A 69 -12.48 14.30 4.14
CA TYR A 69 -12.44 15.43 5.06
C TYR A 69 -11.70 16.64 4.51
N GLY A 70 -10.56 16.44 3.83
CA GLY A 70 -9.83 17.52 3.18
C GLY A 70 -10.69 18.25 2.15
N ILE A 71 -11.41 17.50 1.30
CA ILE A 71 -12.38 18.06 0.35
C ILE A 71 -13.45 18.87 1.08
N TRP A 72 -14.01 18.32 2.17
CA TRP A 72 -15.03 19.02 2.96
C TRP A 72 -14.50 20.32 3.56
N LEU A 73 -13.29 20.33 4.13
CA LEU A 73 -12.64 21.53 4.64
C LEU A 73 -12.46 22.58 3.54
N CYS A 74 -12.08 22.17 2.32
CA CYS A 74 -11.99 23.09 1.19
C CYS A 74 -13.35 23.73 0.87
N VAL A 75 -14.43 22.95 0.86
CA VAL A 75 -15.80 23.47 0.61
C VAL A 75 -16.22 24.43 1.72
N GLU A 76 -15.99 24.06 2.98
CA GLU A 76 -16.38 24.84 4.15
C GLU A 76 -15.62 26.16 4.24
N THR A 77 -14.30 26.13 4.00
CA THR A 77 -13.47 27.35 3.93
C THR A 77 -13.86 28.22 2.75
N SER A 78 -14.12 27.64 1.58
CA SER A 78 -14.59 28.39 0.41
C SER A 78 -15.94 29.08 0.66
N TYR A 79 -16.85 28.42 1.38
CA TYR A 79 -18.14 29.01 1.74
C TYR A 79 -18.00 30.16 2.75
N LEU A 80 -17.28 29.93 3.85
CA LEU A 80 -17.10 30.93 4.91
C LEU A 80 -16.32 32.16 4.44
N PHE A 81 -15.34 31.95 3.57
CA PHE A 81 -14.50 33.01 3.03
C PHE A 81 -14.89 33.37 1.60
N SER A 82 -16.12 33.07 1.15
CA SER A 82 -16.60 33.43 -0.19
C SER A 82 -16.48 34.94 -0.50
N SER A 83 -16.56 35.78 0.54
CA SER A 83 -16.34 37.23 0.46
C SER A 83 -14.86 37.66 0.42
N SER A 84 -13.94 36.79 0.86
CA SER A 84 -12.51 37.08 0.98
C SER A 84 -11.69 36.30 -0.03
N LYS A 85 -10.82 36.99 -0.79
CA LYS A 85 -9.91 36.37 -1.78
C LYS A 85 -8.98 35.30 -1.20
N TRP A 86 -8.87 35.23 0.13
CA TRP A 86 -8.01 34.30 0.86
C TRP A 86 -8.64 32.93 1.12
N GLY A 87 -9.95 32.77 0.90
CA GLY A 87 -10.68 31.54 1.25
C GLY A 87 -10.15 30.27 0.60
N LEU A 88 -9.72 30.38 -0.67
CA LEU A 88 -9.11 29.27 -1.42
C LEU A 88 -7.60 29.12 -1.16
N PHE A 89 -6.93 30.20 -0.73
CA PHE A 89 -5.48 30.18 -0.52
C PHE A 89 -5.07 29.29 0.66
N ILE A 90 -5.88 29.30 1.73
CA ILE A 90 -5.61 28.52 2.95
C ILE A 90 -5.59 26.99 2.69
N PRO A 91 -6.62 26.38 2.07
CA PRO A 91 -6.58 24.95 1.79
C PRO A 91 -5.49 24.56 0.79
N ILE A 92 -5.24 25.38 -0.23
CA ILE A 92 -4.16 25.15 -1.19
C ILE A 92 -2.80 25.18 -0.50
N ALA A 93 -2.57 26.14 0.40
CA ALA A 93 -1.34 26.23 1.18
C ALA A 93 -1.16 25.02 2.10
N LEU A 94 -2.22 24.52 2.74
CA LEU A 94 -2.17 23.30 3.57
C LEU A 94 -1.81 22.06 2.74
N VAL A 95 -2.40 21.90 1.56
CA VAL A 95 -2.06 20.80 0.64
C VAL A 95 -0.59 20.93 0.19
N TRP A 96 -0.13 22.14 -0.12
CA TRP A 96 1.25 22.39 -0.50
C TRP A 96 2.24 22.04 0.62
N ILE A 97 1.96 22.45 1.87
CA ILE A 97 2.76 22.09 3.05
C ILE A 97 2.77 20.57 3.27
N TYR A 98 1.61 19.91 3.14
CA TYR A 98 1.52 18.46 3.25
C TYR A 98 2.40 17.76 2.22
N MET A 99 2.31 18.17 0.95
CA MET A 99 3.07 17.55 -0.14
C MET A 99 4.59 17.81 -0.05
N THR A 100 5.00 18.96 0.50
CA THR A 100 6.42 19.33 0.58
C THR A 100 7.11 18.81 1.83
N MET A 101 6.40 18.74 2.96
CA MET A 101 7.01 18.38 4.24
C MET A 101 6.61 16.98 4.72
N ILE A 102 5.31 16.69 4.72
CA ILE A 102 4.79 15.46 5.35
C ILE A 102 4.97 14.27 4.40
N PHE A 103 4.63 14.45 3.13
CA PHE A 103 4.69 13.38 2.14
C PHE A 103 6.10 12.79 1.95
N PRO A 104 7.19 13.57 1.86
CA PRO A 104 8.53 13.00 1.75
C PRO A 104 8.98 12.25 3.01
N LEU A 105 8.53 12.66 4.21
CA LEU A 105 8.84 11.95 5.45
C LEU A 105 8.19 10.57 5.49
N ILE A 106 6.95 10.47 5.04
CA ILE A 106 6.22 9.20 4.93
C ILE A 106 6.95 8.26 3.97
N ILE A 107 7.28 8.72 2.76
CA ILE A 107 7.98 7.89 1.76
C ILE A 107 9.35 7.44 2.26
N ARG A 108 10.09 8.33 2.94
CA ARG A 108 11.43 8.01 3.46
C ARG A 108 11.39 6.87 4.46
N GLN A 109 10.41 6.84 5.38
CA GLN A 109 10.30 5.76 6.36
C GLN A 109 10.11 4.39 5.69
N ASP A 110 9.24 4.31 4.67
CA ASP A 110 9.04 3.09 3.90
C ASP A 110 10.33 2.68 3.18
N LEU A 111 11.04 3.64 2.58
CA LEU A 111 12.32 3.39 1.91
C LEU A 111 13.41 2.89 2.89
N TYR A 112 13.49 3.44 4.09
CA TYR A 112 14.46 3.01 5.10
C TYR A 112 14.17 1.60 5.59
N SER A 113 12.89 1.25 5.79
CA SER A 113 12.51 -0.12 6.18
C SER A 113 12.88 -1.14 5.09
N LEU A 114 12.74 -0.76 3.82
CA LEU A 114 13.16 -1.58 2.68
C LEU A 114 14.67 -1.76 2.62
N VAL A 115 15.44 -0.67 2.77
CA VAL A 115 16.90 -0.71 2.75
C VAL A 115 17.45 -1.51 3.93
N GLN A 116 16.85 -1.37 5.12
CA GLN A 116 17.23 -2.16 6.29
C GLN A 116 16.94 -3.65 6.09
N ALA A 117 15.77 -4.02 5.56
CA ALA A 117 15.44 -5.41 5.23
C ALA A 117 16.41 -6.03 4.19
N VAL A 118 16.86 -5.24 3.21
CA VAL A 118 17.89 -5.67 2.26
C VAL A 118 19.25 -5.81 2.95
N ALA A 119 19.62 -4.87 3.82
CA ALA A 119 20.92 -4.82 4.48
C ALA A 119 21.11 -5.90 5.56
N THR A 120 20.05 -6.27 6.31
CA THR A 120 20.12 -7.31 7.34
C THR A 120 19.93 -8.73 6.79
N GLY A 121 19.63 -8.88 5.50
CA GLY A 121 19.30 -10.18 4.90
C GLY A 121 17.95 -10.75 5.37
N GLU A 122 17.27 -10.09 6.30
CA GLU A 122 15.87 -10.31 6.59
C GLU A 122 15.04 -9.60 5.54
N SER A 123 14.80 -10.29 4.42
CA SER A 123 13.78 -9.92 3.45
C SER A 123 12.40 -9.87 4.15
N LYS A 124 12.09 -8.77 4.82
CA LYS A 124 10.71 -8.34 5.05
C LYS A 124 10.18 -7.96 3.69
N GLN A 125 9.56 -8.93 3.04
CA GLN A 125 8.86 -8.75 1.79
C GLN A 125 7.84 -7.64 1.98
N VAL A 126 8.11 -6.46 1.42
CA VAL A 126 7.05 -5.54 0.99
C VAL A 126 6.50 -6.09 -0.34
N VAL A 127 5.90 -7.25 -0.21
CA VAL A 127 4.79 -7.69 -1.02
C VAL A 127 3.79 -8.01 0.07
N ASN A 128 2.74 -7.19 0.21
CA ASN A 128 1.60 -7.62 1.02
C ASN A 128 1.15 -8.93 0.36
N PRO A 129 1.42 -10.12 0.93
CA PRO A 129 0.96 -11.34 0.33
C PRO A 129 -0.53 -11.28 0.60
N THR A 130 -1.31 -10.96 -0.45
CA THR A 130 -2.71 -11.33 -0.42
C THR A 130 -2.74 -12.78 0.06
N ASN A 131 -3.52 -13.01 1.11
CA ASN A 131 -3.54 -14.15 2.04
C ASN A 131 -3.86 -15.51 1.36
N VAL A 132 -3.28 -15.77 0.20
CA VAL A 132 -3.63 -16.79 -0.79
C VAL A 132 -2.39 -17.42 -1.44
N SER A 133 -1.19 -16.86 -1.29
CA SER A 133 0.00 -17.44 -1.90
C SER A 133 0.96 -18.05 -0.89
N GLN A 134 0.81 -19.36 -0.71
CA GLN A 134 1.70 -20.18 0.10
C GLN A 134 3.02 -20.37 -0.65
N LEU A 135 4.13 -19.97 -0.03
CA LEU A 135 5.46 -20.30 -0.52
C LEU A 135 5.62 -21.82 -0.49
N LYS A 136 5.76 -22.43 -1.67
CA LYS A 136 5.99 -23.86 -1.82
C LYS A 136 7.42 -24.10 -2.27
N LYS A 137 7.98 -25.22 -1.79
CA LYS A 137 9.30 -25.71 -2.20
C LYS A 137 9.11 -26.91 -3.11
N ILE A 138 9.85 -26.94 -4.20
CA ILE A 138 9.91 -28.10 -5.10
C ILE A 138 11.37 -28.39 -5.43
N THR A 139 11.71 -29.67 -5.39
CA THR A 139 12.99 -30.16 -5.87
C THR A 139 12.74 -31.00 -7.11
N GLY A 140 13.45 -30.72 -8.19
CA GLY A 140 13.27 -31.44 -9.44
C GLY A 140 14.45 -31.30 -10.39
N LYS A 141 14.53 -32.23 -11.32
CA LYS A 141 15.49 -32.21 -12.41
C LYS A 141 15.00 -31.28 -13.52
N VAL A 142 15.90 -30.47 -14.06
CA VAL A 142 15.60 -29.56 -15.17
C VAL A 142 15.42 -30.35 -16.44
N LEU A 143 14.23 -30.26 -17.01
CA LEU A 143 13.89 -30.88 -18.28
C LEU A 143 14.24 -29.97 -19.45
N ARG A 144 13.99 -28.66 -19.32
CA ARG A 144 14.28 -27.67 -20.35
C ARG A 144 14.56 -26.29 -19.76
N VAL A 145 15.46 -25.55 -20.39
CA VAL A 145 15.76 -24.15 -20.08
C VAL A 145 15.48 -23.28 -21.31
N GLY A 146 14.81 -22.15 -21.10
CA GLY A 146 14.58 -21.12 -22.11
C GLY A 146 14.98 -19.75 -21.57
N THR A 147 15.19 -18.78 -22.46
CA THR A 147 15.40 -17.38 -22.07
C THR A 147 14.46 -16.51 -22.87
N VAL A 148 13.73 -15.63 -22.19
CA VAL A 148 12.79 -14.68 -22.80
C VAL A 148 13.19 -13.28 -22.38
N GLN A 149 13.22 -12.36 -23.33
CA GLN A 149 13.42 -10.94 -23.05
C GLN A 149 12.07 -10.34 -22.60
N MET A 150 12.00 -9.85 -21.35
CA MET A 150 10.85 -9.09 -20.86
C MET A 150 11.32 -7.70 -20.43
N GLY A 151 11.06 -6.70 -21.28
CA GLY A 151 11.60 -5.36 -21.13
C GLY A 151 13.12 -5.36 -21.27
N ASP A 152 13.81 -4.73 -20.31
CA ASP A 152 15.27 -4.54 -20.34
C ASP A 152 16.06 -5.67 -19.66
N ALA A 153 15.40 -6.74 -19.20
CA ALA A 153 16.06 -7.83 -18.48
C ALA A 153 15.69 -9.22 -19.04
N PRO A 154 16.68 -10.13 -19.21
CA PRO A 154 16.40 -11.50 -19.57
C PRO A 154 15.78 -12.25 -18.38
N ILE A 155 14.72 -12.99 -18.64
CA ILE A 155 14.11 -13.93 -17.69
C ILE A 155 14.45 -15.35 -18.14
N VAL A 156 14.99 -16.15 -17.23
CA VAL A 156 15.29 -17.56 -17.49
C VAL A 156 14.07 -18.39 -17.12
N GLN A 157 13.58 -19.17 -18.05
CA GLN A 157 12.44 -20.07 -17.86
C GLN A 157 12.93 -21.49 -17.72
N VAL A 158 12.44 -22.19 -16.70
CA VAL A 158 12.85 -23.57 -16.41
C VAL A 158 11.61 -24.44 -16.26
N ILE A 159 11.65 -25.63 -16.85
CA ILE A 159 10.62 -26.66 -16.67
C ILE A 159 11.27 -27.81 -15.91
N LEU A 160 10.60 -28.27 -14.84
CA LEU A 160 11.06 -29.40 -14.03
C LEU A 160 10.32 -30.68 -14.44
N GLU A 161 11.00 -31.83 -14.38
CA GLU A 161 10.41 -33.13 -14.72
C GLU A 161 9.15 -33.48 -13.90
N ASN A 162 9.14 -33.08 -12.62
CA ASN A 162 8.04 -33.36 -11.69
C ASN A 162 6.97 -32.25 -11.66
N SER A 163 6.93 -31.35 -12.64
CA SER A 163 5.98 -30.24 -12.66
C SER A 163 5.59 -29.81 -14.06
N ASN A 164 4.28 -29.62 -14.30
CA ASN A 164 3.76 -29.04 -15.54
C ASN A 164 3.78 -27.50 -15.53
N LYS A 165 4.50 -26.87 -14.59
CA LYS A 165 4.60 -25.41 -14.47
C LYS A 165 5.91 -24.90 -15.08
N VAL A 166 5.86 -23.68 -15.62
CA VAL A 166 7.03 -22.94 -16.09
C VAL A 166 7.50 -22.01 -14.98
N PHE A 167 8.73 -22.22 -14.54
CA PHE A 167 9.35 -21.45 -13.47
C PHE A 167 10.14 -20.28 -14.06
N ASN A 168 9.70 -19.06 -13.78
CA ASN A 168 10.36 -17.83 -14.19
C ASN A 168 11.38 -17.40 -13.14
N LEU A 169 12.66 -17.45 -13.51
CA LEU A 169 13.80 -17.02 -12.70
C LEU A 169 14.27 -15.65 -13.16
N ASN A 170 14.35 -14.72 -12.22
CA ASN A 170 14.97 -13.42 -12.46
C ASN A 170 16.47 -13.48 -12.11
N PRO A 171 17.39 -13.29 -13.08
CA PRO A 171 18.83 -13.32 -12.83
C PRO A 171 19.32 -12.33 -11.76
N LYS A 172 18.59 -11.22 -11.56
CA LYS A 172 18.91 -10.24 -10.51
C LYS A 172 18.69 -10.80 -9.09
N LYS A 173 17.80 -11.78 -8.93
CA LYS A 173 17.48 -12.44 -7.65
C LYS A 173 18.18 -13.78 -7.49
N ALA A 174 18.39 -14.49 -8.60
CA ALA A 174 19.07 -15.78 -8.65
C ALA A 174 20.29 -15.65 -9.58
N ILE A 175 21.43 -15.26 -9.00
CA ILE A 175 22.69 -14.96 -9.71
C ILE A 175 23.12 -16.14 -10.61
N PHE A 176 22.79 -17.37 -10.24
CA PHE A 176 23.14 -18.58 -10.97
C PHE A 176 22.11 -19.04 -12.00
N ALA A 177 21.00 -18.30 -12.19
CA ALA A 177 19.93 -18.71 -13.09
C ALA A 177 20.40 -18.86 -14.55
N SER A 178 21.31 -17.99 -14.99
CA SER A 178 21.86 -18.02 -16.35
C SER A 178 22.78 -19.22 -16.64
N PHE A 179 23.21 -19.96 -15.61
CA PHE A 179 24.14 -21.09 -15.74
C PHE A 179 23.45 -22.45 -15.64
N ILE A 180 22.13 -22.48 -15.45
CA ILE A 180 21.35 -23.71 -15.35
C ILE A 180 21.37 -24.42 -16.69
N LYS A 181 21.60 -25.73 -16.66
CA LYS A 181 21.51 -26.59 -17.84
C LYS A 181 20.44 -27.66 -17.67
N GLU A 182 20.04 -28.22 -18.80
CA GLU A 182 19.19 -29.42 -18.82
C GLU A 182 19.91 -30.57 -18.09
N GLY A 183 19.19 -31.21 -17.18
CA GLY A 183 19.72 -32.27 -16.32
C GLY A 183 20.14 -31.83 -14.92
N ASP A 184 20.25 -30.53 -14.62
CA ASP A 184 20.58 -30.03 -13.28
C ASP A 184 19.45 -30.33 -12.27
N MET A 185 19.83 -30.58 -11.02
CA MET A 185 18.90 -30.71 -9.89
C MET A 185 18.74 -29.35 -9.19
N LEU A 186 17.51 -28.85 -9.17
CA LEU A 186 17.19 -27.55 -8.58
C LEU A 186 16.24 -27.71 -7.40
N ASN A 187 16.50 -26.92 -6.35
CA ASN A 187 15.56 -26.67 -5.27
C ASN A 187 15.03 -25.24 -5.41
N LEU A 188 13.73 -25.10 -5.69
CA LEU A 188 13.06 -23.84 -5.97
C LEU A 188 12.03 -23.54 -4.88
N SER A 189 12.06 -22.31 -4.36
CA SER A 189 10.97 -21.72 -3.57
C SER A 189 10.17 -20.79 -4.47
N PHE A 190 8.89 -21.08 -4.66
CA PHE A 190 8.01 -20.32 -5.55
C PHE A 190 6.66 -19.99 -4.89
N VAL A 191 6.03 -18.98 -5.43
CA VAL A 191 4.74 -18.43 -4.99
C VAL A 191 3.65 -19.14 -5.81
N ASP A 192 2.80 -19.95 -5.17
CA ASP A 192 1.77 -20.71 -5.88
C ASP A 192 0.57 -19.82 -6.23
N THR A 193 0.51 -19.37 -7.47
CA THR A 193 -0.54 -18.46 -7.98
C THR A 193 -1.69 -19.19 -8.68
N LYS A 194 -1.80 -20.53 -8.60
CA LYS A 194 -2.71 -21.38 -9.43
C LYS A 194 -2.48 -21.26 -10.95
N GLU A 195 -1.58 -20.40 -11.40
CA GLU A 195 -1.21 -20.22 -12.80
C GLU A 195 -0.17 -21.25 -13.25
N ALA A 196 -0.06 -21.42 -14.58
CA ALA A 196 0.92 -22.29 -15.22
C ALA A 196 2.34 -21.70 -15.18
N ASN A 197 2.44 -20.36 -15.18
CA ASN A 197 3.69 -19.63 -15.05
C ASN A 197 3.83 -19.15 -13.61
N VAL A 198 4.94 -19.51 -12.95
CA VAL A 198 5.17 -19.14 -11.54
C VAL A 198 6.49 -18.43 -11.37
N THR A 199 6.51 -17.41 -10.52
CA THR A 199 7.73 -16.68 -10.19
C THR A 199 8.48 -17.38 -9.06
N VAL A 200 9.75 -17.65 -9.30
CA VAL A 200 10.65 -18.22 -8.29
C VAL A 200 11.27 -17.09 -7.47
N GLU A 201 11.22 -17.22 -6.15
CA GLU A 201 11.87 -16.28 -5.24
C GLU A 201 13.29 -16.68 -4.89
N LYS A 202 13.51 -17.98 -4.67
CA LYS A 202 14.82 -18.52 -4.29
C LYS A 202 15.10 -19.79 -5.05
N MET A 203 16.33 -19.95 -5.51
CA MET A 203 16.79 -21.10 -6.26
C MET A 203 18.17 -21.53 -5.73
N THR A 204 18.33 -22.84 -5.53
CA THR A 204 19.60 -23.47 -5.19
C THR A 204 19.87 -24.59 -6.18
N ASN A 205 20.99 -24.53 -6.91
CA ASN A 205 21.46 -25.63 -7.73
C ASN A 205 22.18 -26.65 -6.84
N GLN A 206 21.74 -27.90 -6.87
CA GLN A 206 22.36 -29.00 -6.10
C GLN A 206 23.42 -29.75 -6.92
N THR A 207 23.44 -29.58 -8.24
CA THR A 207 24.37 -30.24 -9.15
C THR A 207 25.73 -29.52 -9.23
N ILE A 208 25.76 -28.21 -8.98
CA ILE A 208 27.02 -27.46 -8.91
C ILE A 208 27.69 -27.76 -7.57
N HIS A 209 28.33 -28.92 -7.49
CA HIS A 209 29.36 -29.18 -6.51
C HIS A 209 30.66 -28.52 -6.97
N ARG A 210 31.29 -27.84 -6.02
CA ARG A 210 32.56 -27.14 -6.12
C ARG A 210 33.69 -28.06 -6.57
#